data_AF-A0A4P7N518-F1
#
_entry.id   AF-A0A4P7N518-F1
#
_cell.length_a   1.000
_cell.length_b   1.000
_cell.length_c   1.000
_cell.angle_alpha   90.00
_cell.angle_beta   90.00
_cell.angle_gamma   90.00
#
_symmetry.space_group_name_H-M   'P 1'
#
loop_
_entity.id
_entity.type
_entity.pdbx_description
1 polymer ?
#
loop_
_entity_poly.entity_id
_entity_poly.type
_entity_poly.pdbx_seq_one_letter_code
_entity_poly.pdbx_strand_id
1 'polypeptide(L)'
;MAGKNNGFQRDKIPENPTQKINDQSLFIWKTPKTTRDIRLQLQEISRSEKSNATSRLLFAKVQKSFEAKDTLLASAQQKISLLEAQLEAIRPAKRRRVVPDPNELLVNKQNIIGLQENDIENLEPLADEEEVNEPEKRENDCIFVR
;
A
#
# COMPACT_ATOMS: atom_id res chain seq x y z
N MET A 1 17.90 22.99 -27.28
CA MET A 1 18.20 21.65 -26.75
C MET A 1 16.88 20.98 -26.39
N ALA A 2 16.47 19.97 -27.16
CA ALA A 2 15.15 19.36 -27.02
C ALA A 2 15.18 18.29 -25.91
N GLY A 3 14.38 18.50 -24.86
CA GLY A 3 14.21 17.56 -23.75
C GLY A 3 13.58 16.26 -24.24
N LYS A 4 14.26 15.14 -24.02
CA LYS A 4 13.73 13.80 -24.28
C LYS A 4 12.88 13.39 -23.08
N ASN A 5 11.56 13.45 -23.25
CA ASN A 5 10.58 12.94 -22.31
C ASN A 5 10.71 11.41 -22.26
N ASN A 6 11.35 10.89 -21.20
CA ASN A 6 11.36 9.45 -20.92
C ASN A 6 10.02 9.04 -20.32
N GLY A 7 9.02 8.86 -21.18
CA GLY A 7 7.75 8.25 -20.79
C GLY A 7 7.98 6.78 -20.43
N PHE A 8 7.72 6.43 -19.16
CA PHE A 8 7.60 5.06 -18.70
C PHE A 8 6.58 4.32 -19.59
N GLN A 9 7.07 3.40 -20.43
CA GLN A 9 6.21 2.51 -21.17
C GLN A 9 5.56 1.58 -20.16
N ARG A 10 4.23 1.71 -19.99
CA ARG A 10 3.46 0.69 -19.27
C ARG A 10 3.53 -0.57 -20.13
N ASP A 11 4.24 -1.58 -19.64
CA ASP A 11 4.22 -2.91 -20.24
C ASP A 11 2.77 -3.31 -20.43
N LYS A 12 2.38 -3.55 -21.69
CA LYS A 12 1.05 -4.04 -22.01
C LYS A 12 0.87 -5.34 -21.23
N ILE A 13 -0.14 -5.38 -20.36
CA ILE A 13 -0.63 -6.61 -19.76
C ILE A 13 -0.82 -7.59 -20.92
N PRO A 14 -0.19 -8.78 -20.91
CA PRO A 14 -0.35 -9.71 -22.01
C PRO A 14 -1.84 -10.03 -22.10
N GLU A 15 -2.44 -9.66 -23.23
CA GLU A 15 -3.82 -10.01 -23.50
C GLU A 15 -3.94 -11.53 -23.36
N ASN A 16 -4.89 -11.93 -22.50
CA ASN A 16 -5.14 -13.32 -22.16
C ASN A 16 -5.26 -14.12 -23.46
N PRO A 17 -4.37 -15.10 -23.72
CA PRO A 17 -4.39 -15.83 -24.97
C PRO A 17 -5.77 -16.44 -25.11
N THR A 18 -6.47 -16.01 -26.17
CA THR A 18 -7.75 -16.56 -26.64
C THR A 18 -7.81 -18.03 -26.29
N GLN A 19 -8.73 -18.35 -25.37
CA GLN A 19 -8.99 -19.71 -24.91
C GLN A 19 -9.09 -20.58 -26.15
N LYS A 20 -8.09 -21.43 -26.39
CA LYS A 20 -8.13 -22.42 -27.48
C LYS A 20 -9.37 -23.26 -27.22
N ILE A 21 -10.40 -23.02 -28.01
CA ILE A 21 -11.63 -23.79 -27.97
C ILE A 21 -11.20 -25.20 -28.35
N ASN A 22 -11.30 -26.12 -27.42
CA ASN A 22 -11.05 -27.52 -27.69
C ASN A 22 -12.23 -28.00 -28.56
N ASP A 23 -12.00 -28.22 -29.85
CA ASP A 23 -13.04 -28.62 -30.83
C ASP A 23 -13.72 -29.97 -30.52
N GLN A 24 -13.32 -30.64 -29.44
CA GLN A 24 -13.85 -31.93 -29.00
C GLN A 24 -15.00 -31.83 -27.99
N SER A 25 -15.24 -30.67 -27.38
CA SER A 25 -16.30 -30.53 -26.37
C SER A 25 -17.57 -29.93 -26.95
N LEU A 26 -18.71 -30.59 -26.69
CA LEU A 26 -20.06 -30.06 -26.99
C LEU A 26 -20.40 -28.77 -26.20
N PHE A 27 -19.55 -28.39 -25.24
CA PHE A 27 -19.73 -27.26 -24.34
C PHE A 27 -18.55 -26.29 -24.39
N ILE A 28 -18.84 -24.99 -24.35
CA ILE A 28 -17.82 -23.95 -24.18
C ILE A 28 -17.40 -23.93 -22.72
N TRP A 29 -16.31 -24.61 -22.40
CA TRP A 29 -15.74 -24.62 -21.06
C TRP A 29 -15.11 -23.28 -20.72
N LYS A 30 -15.70 -22.56 -19.77
CA LYS A 30 -15.11 -21.35 -19.16
C LYS A 30 -14.72 -21.68 -17.73
N THR A 31 -13.56 -21.21 -17.29
CA THR A 31 -13.15 -21.32 -15.88
C THR A 31 -14.18 -20.61 -14.99
N PRO A 32 -14.91 -21.34 -14.13
CA PRO A 32 -15.90 -20.74 -13.27
C PRO A 32 -15.22 -19.84 -12.23
N LYS A 33 -15.74 -18.64 -12.02
CA LYS A 33 -15.22 -17.69 -11.02
C LYS A 33 -16.04 -17.72 -9.74
N THR A 34 -17.30 -18.10 -9.85
CA THR A 34 -18.25 -18.17 -8.74
C THR A 34 -18.92 -19.54 -8.70
N THR A 35 -19.40 -19.95 -7.53
CA THR A 35 -20.16 -21.20 -7.35
C THR A 35 -21.48 -21.19 -8.14
N ARG A 36 -22.02 -20.00 -8.42
CA ARG A 36 -23.14 -19.83 -9.35
C ARG A 36 -22.76 -20.28 -10.76
N ASP A 37 -21.58 -19.93 -11.24
CA ASP A 37 -21.12 -20.34 -12.58
C ASP A 37 -21.01 -21.86 -12.68
N ILE A 38 -20.50 -22.51 -11.63
CA ILE A 38 -20.43 -23.97 -11.54
C ILE A 38 -21.83 -24.56 -11.64
N ARG A 39 -22.79 -24.06 -10.86
CA ARG A 39 -24.18 -24.54 -10.91
C ARG A 39 -24.82 -24.37 -12.28
N LEU A 40 -24.60 -23.23 -12.94
CA LEU A 40 -25.13 -22.97 -14.28
C LEU A 40 -24.52 -23.94 -15.30
N GLN A 41 -23.20 -24.11 -15.31
CA GLN A 41 -22.54 -25.05 -16.22
C GLN A 41 -23.01 -26.50 -15.99
N LEU A 42 -23.11 -26.94 -14.73
CA LEU A 42 -23.62 -28.28 -14.40
C LEU A 42 -25.08 -28.46 -14.83
N GLN A 43 -25.91 -27.42 -14.70
CA GLN A 43 -27.29 -27.44 -15.15
C GLN A 43 -27.38 -27.57 -16.68
N GLU A 44 -26.56 -26.82 -17.41
CA GLU A 44 -26.51 -26.91 -18.87
C GLU A 44 -26.08 -28.31 -19.34
N ILE A 45 -25.04 -28.88 -18.73
CA ILE A 45 -24.58 -30.26 -19.01
C ILE A 45 -25.68 -31.28 -18.71
N SER A 46 -26.36 -31.12 -17.56
CA SER A 46 -27.45 -32.03 -17.17
C SER A 46 -28.65 -31.99 -18.13
N ARG A 47 -28.83 -30.89 -18.87
CA ARG A 47 -29.89 -30.71 -19.86
C ARG A 47 -29.50 -31.29 -21.23
N SER A 48 -28.22 -31.21 -21.60
CA SER A 48 -27.72 -31.76 -22.87
C SER A 48 -27.50 -33.26 -22.83
N GLU A 49 -27.06 -33.80 -21.68
CA GLU A 49 -26.85 -35.23 -21.51
C GLU A 49 -28.16 -35.94 -21.13
N LYS A 50 -28.35 -37.18 -21.61
CA LYS A 50 -29.41 -38.04 -21.08
C LYS A 50 -29.10 -38.30 -19.60
N SER A 51 -30.00 -37.85 -18.73
CA SER A 51 -29.80 -37.84 -17.28
C SER A 51 -29.65 -39.25 -16.70
N ASN A 52 -28.41 -39.64 -16.39
CA ASN A 52 -28.07 -40.90 -15.74
C ASN A 52 -27.98 -40.69 -14.21
N ALA A 53 -28.29 -41.71 -13.41
CA ALA A 53 -28.23 -41.60 -11.95
C ALA A 53 -26.82 -41.24 -11.45
N THR A 54 -25.79 -41.81 -12.08
CA THR A 54 -24.38 -41.57 -11.75
C THR A 54 -23.95 -40.13 -12.06
N SER A 55 -24.36 -39.57 -13.21
CA SER A 55 -23.99 -38.18 -13.56
C SER A 55 -24.66 -37.17 -12.65
N ARG A 56 -25.95 -37.38 -12.31
CA ARG A 56 -26.64 -36.57 -11.28
C ARG A 56 -25.90 -36.59 -9.95
N LEU A 57 -25.49 -37.77 -9.48
CA LEU A 57 -24.76 -37.90 -8.22
C LEU A 57 -23.39 -37.22 -8.28
N LEU A 58 -22.68 -37.36 -9.41
CA LEU A 58 -21.40 -36.68 -9.63
C LEU A 58 -21.57 -35.17 -9.52
N PHE A 59 -22.52 -34.58 -10.25
CA PHE A 59 -22.75 -33.13 -10.25
C PHE A 59 -23.20 -32.63 -8.87
N ALA A 60 -24.06 -33.37 -8.16
CA ALA A 60 -24.44 -33.05 -6.79
C ALA A 60 -23.25 -33.07 -5.82
N LYS A 61 -22.35 -34.06 -5.95
CA LYS A 61 -21.12 -34.12 -5.15
C LYS A 61 -20.19 -32.94 -5.42
N VAL A 62 -20.00 -32.61 -6.71
CA VAL A 62 -19.19 -31.47 -7.12
C VAL A 62 -19.76 -30.19 -6.52
N GLN A 63 -21.05 -29.91 -6.73
CA GLN A 63 -21.70 -28.72 -6.18
C GLN A 63 -21.54 -28.64 -4.66
N LYS A 64 -21.85 -29.73 -3.93
CA LYS A 64 -21.74 -29.77 -2.47
C LYS A 64 -20.31 -29.53 -1.98
N SER A 65 -19.31 -30.04 -2.71
CA SER A 65 -17.90 -29.85 -2.34
C SER A 65 -17.46 -28.39 -2.45
N PHE A 66 -17.93 -27.67 -3.47
CA PHE A 66 -17.65 -26.23 -3.61
C PHE A 66 -18.37 -25.41 -2.54
N GLU A 67 -19.66 -25.69 -2.29
CA GLU A 67 -20.41 -25.01 -1.22
C GLU A 67 -19.76 -25.21 0.17
N ALA A 68 -19.23 -26.41 0.45
CA ALA A 68 -18.49 -26.67 1.69
C ALA A 68 -17.17 -25.87 1.78
N LYS A 69 -16.50 -25.62 0.65
CA LYS A 69 -15.29 -24.80 0.62
C LYS A 69 -15.61 -23.32 0.78
N ASP A 70 -16.69 -22.84 0.16
CA ASP A 70 -17.15 -21.46 0.29
C ASP A 70 -17.52 -21.12 1.73
N THR A 71 -18.26 -22.01 2.40
CA THR A 71 -18.62 -21.82 3.81
C THR A 71 -17.41 -21.79 4.72
N LEU A 72 -16.43 -22.67 4.50
CA LEU A 72 -15.15 -22.64 5.22
C LEU A 72 -14.40 -21.32 4.98
N LEU A 73 -14.31 -20.88 3.73
CA LEU A 73 -13.64 -19.64 3.35
C LEU A 73 -14.32 -18.42 4.00
N ALA A 74 -15.65 -18.36 3.95
CA ALA A 74 -16.42 -17.28 4.56
C ALA A 74 -16.22 -17.24 6.09
N SER A 75 -16.23 -18.40 6.77
CA SER A 75 -15.96 -18.46 8.21
C SER A 75 -14.54 -18.00 8.56
N ALA A 76 -13.55 -18.34 7.74
CA ALA A 76 -12.16 -17.92 7.93
C ALA A 76 -12.01 -16.41 7.74
N GLN A 77 -12.63 -15.84 6.70
CA GLN A 77 -12.66 -14.39 6.46
C GLN A 77 -13.32 -13.63 7.60
N GLN A 78 -14.44 -14.13 8.12
CA GLN A 78 -15.11 -13.53 9.28
C GLN A 78 -14.21 -13.55 10.52
N LYS A 79 -13.50 -14.66 10.76
CA LYS A 79 -12.55 -14.77 11.88
C LYS A 79 -11.38 -13.80 11.72
N ILE A 80 -10.82 -13.69 10.51
CA ILE A 80 -9.74 -12.73 10.22
C ILE A 80 -10.22 -11.32 10.51
N SER A 81 -11.37 -10.92 9.98
CA SER A 81 -11.95 -9.59 10.19
C SER A 81 -12.17 -9.28 11.68
N LEU A 82 -12.67 -10.25 12.45
CA LEU A 82 -12.85 -10.12 13.90
C LEU A 82 -11.50 -9.90 14.61
N LEU A 83 -10.48 -10.71 14.28
CA LEU A 83 -9.16 -10.60 14.89
C LEU A 83 -8.46 -9.28 14.52
N GLU A 84 -8.59 -8.84 13.27
CA GLU A 84 -8.10 -7.54 12.81
C GLU A 84 -8.76 -6.38 13.56
N ALA A 85 -10.08 -6.44 13.76
CA ALA A 85 -10.80 -5.45 14.55
C ALA A 85 -10.33 -5.42 16.02
N GLN A 86 -10.04 -6.58 16.62
CA GLN A 86 -9.47 -6.66 17.97
C GLN A 86 -8.06 -6.06 18.03
N LEU A 87 -7.21 -6.34 17.03
CA LEU A 87 -5.88 -5.76 16.94
C LEU A 87 -5.93 -4.24 16.76
N GLU A 88 -6.87 -3.73 15.96
CA GLU A 88 -7.05 -2.29 15.79
C GLU A 88 -7.55 -1.62 17.08
N ALA A 89 -8.44 -2.29 17.82
CA ALA A 89 -8.92 -1.79 19.11
C ALA A 89 -7.82 -1.73 20.18
N ILE A 90 -6.87 -2.68 20.15
CA ILE A 90 -5.72 -2.72 21.07
C ILE A 90 -4.60 -1.77 20.60
N ARG A 91 -4.52 -1.48 19.29
CA ARG A 91 -3.47 -0.63 18.74
C ARG A 91 -3.52 0.73 19.42
N PRO A 92 -2.43 1.17 20.07
CA PRO A 92 -2.40 2.49 20.70
C PRO A 92 -2.57 3.56 19.62
N ALA A 93 -3.48 4.50 19.85
CA ALA A 93 -3.64 5.65 18.97
C ALA A 93 -2.28 6.35 18.81
N LYS A 94 -1.89 6.67 17.56
CA LYS A 94 -0.64 7.39 17.29
C LYS A 94 -0.63 8.65 18.15
N ARG A 95 0.35 8.76 19.05
CA ARG A 95 0.52 9.95 19.89
C ARG A 95 0.71 11.15 18.97
N ARG A 96 -0.07 12.21 19.19
CA ARG A 96 0.14 13.48 18.48
C ARG A 96 1.57 13.92 18.80
N ARG A 97 2.38 14.24 17.78
CA ARG A 97 3.67 14.88 17.99
C ARG A 97 3.39 16.19 18.72
N VAL A 98 3.80 16.26 19.98
CA VAL A 98 3.76 17.52 20.72
C VAL A 98 4.89 18.37 20.14
N VAL A 99 4.54 19.53 19.60
CA VAL A 99 5.54 20.55 19.28
C VAL A 99 6.00 21.07 20.65
N PRO A 100 7.27 20.84 21.04
CA PRO A 100 7.78 21.34 22.32
C PRO A 100 7.70 22.86 22.34
N ASP A 101 7.42 23.44 23.52
CA ASP A 101 7.48 24.89 23.70
C ASP A 101 8.92 25.34 23.40
N PRO A 102 9.15 26.37 22.56
CA PRO A 102 10.48 26.90 22.31
C PRO A 102 11.28 27.18 23.59
N ASN A 103 10.61 27.56 24.68
CA ASN A 103 11.30 27.78 25.96
C ASN A 103 11.81 26.49 26.60
N GLU A 104 11.10 25.36 26.45
CA GLU A 104 11.54 24.05 26.96
C GLU A 104 12.78 23.53 26.24
N LEU A 105 12.94 23.89 24.95
CA LEU A 105 14.13 23.55 24.17
C LEU A 105 15.39 24.25 24.68
N LEU A 106 15.25 25.41 25.33
CA LEU A 106 16.38 26.23 25.77
C LEU A 106 16.78 26.02 27.24
N VAL A 107 16.05 25.17 28.00
CA VAL A 107 16.32 24.95 29.43
C VAL A 107 17.68 24.26 29.66
N ASN A 108 18.07 23.33 28.78
CA ASN A 108 19.31 22.59 28.91
C ASN A 108 20.38 23.14 27.96
N LYS A 109 21.56 23.43 28.48
CA LYS A 109 22.70 23.92 27.69
C LYS A 109 23.05 23.01 26.50
N GLN A 110 22.90 21.69 26.65
CA GLN A 110 23.13 20.72 25.58
C GLN A 110 22.16 20.87 24.41
N ASN A 111 20.90 21.24 24.70
CA ASN A 111 19.90 21.47 23.67
C ASN A 111 20.19 22.75 22.87
N ILE A 112 20.73 23.78 23.53
CA ILE A 112 21.14 25.04 22.88
C ILE A 112 22.23 24.78 21.84
N ILE A 113 23.25 23.99 22.21
CA ILE A 113 24.35 23.61 21.29
C ILE A 113 23.79 22.84 20.09
N GLY A 114 22.92 21.86 20.34
CA GLY A 114 22.26 21.12 19.26
C GLY A 114 21.40 21.99 18.36
N LEU A 115 20.66 22.98 18.89
CA LEU A 115 19.90 23.92 18.04
C LEU A 115 20.82 24.72 17.12
N GLN A 116 21.94 25.23 17.64
CA GLN A 116 22.92 25.97 16.83
C GLN A 116 23.48 25.11 15.71
N GLU A 117 23.80 23.85 15.99
CA GLU A 117 24.30 22.91 14.98
C GLU A 117 23.25 22.61 13.90
N ASN A 118 21.98 22.39 14.28
CA ASN A 118 20.89 22.16 13.33
C ASN A 118 20.54 23.42 12.51
N ASP A 119 20.62 24.61 13.10
CA ASP A 119 20.42 25.86 12.37
C ASP A 119 21.55 26.10 11.36
N ILE A 120 22.79 25.73 11.69
CA ILE A 120 23.94 25.75 10.78
C ILE A 120 23.76 24.73 9.64
N GLU A 121 23.26 23.53 9.93
CA GLU A 121 23.06 22.46 8.94
C GLU A 121 21.89 22.75 7.98
N ASN A 122 20.94 23.61 8.38
CA ASN A 122 19.83 24.07 7.53
C ASN A 122 20.13 25.39 6.77
N LEU A 123 21.32 25.98 6.93
CA LEU A 123 21.76 27.06 6.06
C LEU A 123 22.15 26.47 4.69
N GLU A 124 21.39 26.82 3.65
CA GLU A 124 21.76 26.54 2.27
C GLU A 124 23.16 27.12 2.02
N PRO A 125 24.11 26.36 1.41
CA PRO A 125 25.45 26.88 1.15
C PRO A 125 25.34 28.18 0.38
N LEU A 126 25.82 29.28 0.96
CA LEU A 126 25.96 30.53 0.24
C LEU A 126 26.88 30.24 -0.94
N ALA A 127 26.31 30.30 -2.14
CA ALA A 127 27.09 30.26 -3.36
C ALA A 127 28.16 31.36 -3.27
N ASP A 128 29.40 30.96 -3.50
CA ASP A 128 30.55 31.86 -3.61
C ASP A 128 30.19 33.02 -4.54
N GLU A 129 30.38 34.26 -4.08
CA GLU A 129 31.18 35.30 -4.73
C GLU A 129 31.02 36.65 -3.99
N GLU A 130 32.10 37.43 -4.06
CA GLU A 130 32.26 38.86 -3.75
C GLU A 130 32.84 39.27 -2.37
N GLU A 131 34.16 39.38 -2.41
CA GLU A 131 35.04 40.23 -1.61
C GLU A 131 34.43 41.62 -1.30
N VAL A 132 34.14 41.90 -0.03
CA VAL A 132 33.92 43.28 0.46
C VAL A 132 34.54 43.47 1.85
N ASN A 133 35.69 44.16 1.81
CA ASN A 133 36.34 45.04 2.78
C ASN A 133 36.35 44.71 4.29
N GLU A 134 37.59 44.73 4.78
CA GLU A 134 38.06 44.75 6.16
C GLU A 134 37.24 45.67 7.10
N PRO A 135 36.80 45.20 8.29
CA PRO A 135 36.14 46.08 9.24
C PRO A 135 37.17 47.02 9.90
N GLU A 136 36.99 48.33 9.69
CA GLU A 136 37.68 49.38 10.45
C GLU A 136 37.60 49.10 11.96
N LYS A 137 38.77 49.08 12.61
CA LYS A 137 38.89 49.05 14.08
C LYS A 137 38.12 50.24 14.66
N ARG A 138 36.98 49.97 15.31
CA ARG A 138 36.41 50.94 16.24
C ARG A 138 37.25 50.91 17.51
N GLU A 139 37.84 52.06 17.82
CA GLU A 139 38.58 52.31 19.04
C GLU A 139 37.71 52.02 20.27
N ASN A 140 38.35 51.46 21.30
CA ASN A 140 37.70 51.03 22.53
C ASN A 140 37.21 52.23 23.34
N ASP A 141 35.90 52.48 23.38
CA ASP A 141 35.32 53.38 24.38
C ASP A 141 35.13 52.63 25.71
N CYS A 142 36.17 52.67 26.55
CA CYS A 142 36.08 52.24 27.95
C CYS A 142 35.27 53.27 28.75
N ILE A 143 34.21 52.83 29.45
CA ILE A 143 33.49 53.65 30.43
C ILE A 143 34.23 53.57 31.77
N PHE A 144 34.74 54.69 32.26
CA PHE A 144 35.30 54.78 33.62
C PHE A 144 34.19 55.05 34.64
N VAL A 145 34.05 54.16 35.62
CA VAL A 145 33.23 54.38 36.82
C VAL A 145 34.12 54.99 37.90
N ARG A 146 33.71 56.13 38.45
CA ARG A 146 34.37 56.83 39.55
C ARG A 146 33.85 56.34 40.90
#